data_AF-A0A937FFJ7-F1
#
_entry.id   AF-A0A937FFJ7-F1
#
_cell.length_a   1.000
_cell.length_b   1.000
_cell.length_c   1.000
_cell.angle_alpha   90.00
_cell.angle_beta   90.00
_cell.angle_gamma   90.00
#
_symmetry.space_group_name_H-M   'P 1'
#
loop_
_entity.id
_entity.type
_entity.pdbx_description
1 polymer ?
#
loop_
_entity_poly.entity_id
_entity_poly.type
_entity_poly.pdbx_seq_one_letter_code
_entity_poly.pdbx_strand_id
1 'polypeptide(L)' 'MSEAEDLLKDIETLREQLENTIKQKQENLINFEVISVSRMLNSLLNKYNETIK' A
#
# COMPACT_ATOMS: atom_id res chain seq x y z
N MET A 1 -14.24 7.48 14.34
CA MET A 1 -13.17 7.43 13.32
C MET A 1 -13.83 7.67 11.98
N SER A 2 -13.24 8.54 11.17
CA SER A 2 -13.73 8.83 9.82
C SER A 2 -13.21 7.80 8.81
N GLU A 3 -13.92 7.61 7.70
CA GLU A 3 -13.47 6.72 6.62
C GLU A 3 -12.05 7.11 6.13
N ALA A 4 -11.74 8.40 6.08
CA ALA A 4 -10.40 8.88 5.70
C ALA A 4 -9.31 8.46 6.70
N GLU A 5 -9.58 8.52 8.01
CA GLU A 5 -8.64 8.09 9.04
C GLU A 5 -8.38 6.58 8.99
N ASP A 6 -9.41 5.78 8.74
CA ASP A 6 -9.27 4.32 8.63
C ASP A 6 -8.48 3.94 7.36
N LEU A 7 -8.76 4.60 6.23
CA LEU A 7 -7.98 4.44 4.99
C LEU A 7 -6.51 4.83 5.18
N LEU A 8 -6.22 5.89 5.93
CA LEU A 8 -4.84 6.30 6.20
C LEU A 8 -4.07 5.22 6.97
N LYS A 9 -4.68 4.60 7.97
CA LYS A 9 -4.08 3.48 8.74
C LYS A 9 -3.81 2.26 7.87
N ASP A 10 -4.74 1.93 6.98
CA ASP A 10 -4.57 0.83 6.03
C ASP A 10 -3.42 1.10 5.05
N ILE A 11 -3.31 2.35 4.56
CA ILE A 11 -2.19 2.79 3.70
C ILE A 11 -0.85 2.66 4.43
N GLU A 12 -0.76 3.12 5.69
CA GLU A 12 0.47 3.01 6.49
C GLU A 12 0.87 1.55 6.69
N THR A 13 -0.08 0.69 7.07
CA THR A 13 0.15 -0.74 7.26
C THR A 13 0.65 -1.39 5.97
N LEU A 14 0.02 -1.07 4.84
CA LEU A 14 0.36 -1.69 3.57
C LEU A 14 1.68 -1.15 2.97
N ARG A 15 2.05 0.10 3.29
CA ARG A 15 3.37 0.66 2.99
C ARG A 15 4.47 -0.14 3.69
N GLU A 16 4.31 -0.41 4.98
CA GLU A 16 5.29 -1.20 5.74
C GLU A 16 5.39 -2.64 5.21
N GLN A 17 4.26 -3.23 4.85
CA GLN A 17 4.25 -4.55 4.20
C GLN A 17 5.02 -4.52 2.88
N LEU A 18 4.80 -3.51 2.03
CA LEU A 18 5.54 -3.38 0.77
C LEU A 18 7.04 -3.26 1.00
N GLU A 19 7.49 -2.42 1.92
CA GLU A 19 8.90 -2.25 2.27
C GLU A 19 9.52 -3.57 2.75
N ASN A 20 8.79 -4.33 3.56
CA ASN A 20 9.23 -5.64 4.02
C ASN A 20 9.28 -6.66 2.88
N THR A 21 8.28 -6.69 2.00
CA THR A 21 8.26 -7.58 0.82
C THR A 21 9.44 -7.26 -0.09
N ILE A 22 9.73 -5.99 -0.38
CA ILE A 22 10.89 -5.59 -1.20
C ILE A 22 12.19 -6.12 -0.59
N LYS A 23 12.40 -5.94 0.72
CA LYS A 23 13.58 -6.47 1.43
C LYS A 23 13.66 -8.00 1.36
N GLN A 24 12.55 -8.70 1.62
CA GLN A 24 12.50 -10.17 1.58
C GLN A 24 12.74 -10.74 0.18
N LYS A 25 12.36 -10.01 -0.87
CA LYS A 25 12.58 -10.41 -2.27
C LYS A 25 13.89 -9.88 -2.84
N GLN A 26 14.85 -9.48 -1.99
CA GLN A 26 16.18 -9.02 -2.40
C GLN A 26 16.12 -7.83 -3.36
N GLU A 27 15.22 -6.88 -3.08
CA GLU A 27 14.99 -5.68 -3.90
C GLU A 27 14.53 -5.98 -5.34
N ASN A 28 14.05 -7.20 -5.60
CA ASN A 28 13.48 -7.57 -6.89
C ASN A 28 12.11 -6.91 -7.07
N LEU A 29 12.10 -5.71 -7.63
CA LEU A 29 10.89 -4.92 -7.85
C LEU A 29 9.92 -5.52 -8.89
N ILE A 30 10.42 -6.40 -9.77
CA ILE A 30 9.59 -7.11 -10.74
C ILE A 30 9.05 -8.43 -10.19
N ASN A 31 9.37 -8.77 -8.94
CA ASN A 31 8.78 -9.91 -8.26
C ASN A 31 7.25 -9.74 -8.20
N PHE A 32 6.53 -10.82 -8.53
CA PHE A 32 5.06 -10.81 -8.58
C PHE A 32 4.42 -10.34 -7.27
N GLU A 33 5.00 -10.72 -6.13
CA GLU A 33 4.49 -10.35 -4.80
C GLU A 33 4.69 -8.86 -4.53
N VAL A 34 5.87 -8.32 -4.87
CA VAL A 34 6.15 -6.87 -4.77
C VAL A 34 5.18 -6.07 -5.65
N ILE A 35 4.94 -6.52 -6.89
CA ILE A 35 3.98 -5.89 -7.81
C ILE A 35 2.56 -5.96 -7.23
N SER A 36 2.16 -7.11 -6.70
CA SER A 36 0.84 -7.31 -6.12
C SER A 36 0.57 -6.35 -4.95
N VAL A 37 1.48 -6.30 -3.98
CA VAL A 37 1.35 -5.41 -2.81
C VAL A 37 1.40 -3.94 -3.24
N SER A 38 2.25 -3.58 -4.22
CA SER A 38 2.29 -2.21 -4.77
C SER A 38 0.97 -1.79 -5.41
N ARG A 39 0.30 -2.70 -6.12
CA ARG A 39 -1.01 -2.43 -6.74
C ARG A 39 -2.10 -2.25 -5.69
N MET A 40 -2.08 -3.05 -4.63
CA MET A 40 -3.00 -2.90 -3.50
C MET A 40 -2.81 -1.52 -2.84
N LEU A 41 -1.56 -1.10 -2.61
CA LEU A 41 -1.24 0.21 -2.02
C LEU A 41 -1.75 1.34 -2.89
N ASN A 42 -1.51 1.26 -4.19
CA ASN A 42 -2.00 2.25 -5.15
C ASN A 42 -3.53 2.35 -5.15
N SER A 43 -4.23 1.22 -5.03
CA SER A 43 -5.70 1.22 -4.95
C SER A 43 -6.21 1.95 -3.70
N LEU A 44 -5.58 1.72 -2.54
CA LEU A 44 -5.96 2.39 -1.29
C LEU A 44 -5.64 3.89 -1.34
N LEU A 45 -4.49 4.28 -1.88
CA LEU A 45 -4.11 5.69 -2.07
C LEU A 45 -5.12 6.43 -2.94
N ASN A 46 -5.56 5.82 -4.04
CA ASN A 46 -6.59 6.40 -4.91
C ASN A 46 -7.91 6.57 -4.17
N LYS A 47 -8.36 5.54 -3.44
CA LYS A 47 -9.58 5.63 -2.64
C LYS A 47 -9.50 6.72 -1.56
N TYR A 48 -8.37 6.84 -0.87
CA TYR A 48 -8.14 7.91 0.09
C TYR A 48 -8.23 9.29 -0.57
N ASN A 49 -7.56 9.48 -1.71
CA ASN A 49 -7.61 10.73 -2.47
C ASN A 49 -9.02 11.11 -2.93
N GLU A 50 -9.85 10.13 -3.29
CA GLU A 50 -11.27 10.34 -3.62
C GLU A 50 -12.10 10.70 -2.38
N THR A 51 -11.76 10.15 -1.21
CA THR A 51 -12.49 10.38 0.06
C THR A 51 -12.25 11.78 0.62
N ILE A 52 -11.06 12.35 0.40
CA ILE A 52 -10.69 13.69 0.88
C ILE A 52 -10.94 14.82 -0.14
N LYS A 53 -11.38 14.47 -1.35
CA LYS A 53 -11.72 15.44 -2.41
C LYS A 53 -13.16 15.91 -2.28
#